data_AF-A0A963MQ25-F1
#
_entry.id   AF-A0A963MQ25-F1
#
_cell.length_a   1.000
_cell.length_b   1.000
_cell.length_c   1.000
_cell.angle_alpha   90.00
_cell.angle_beta   90.00
_cell.angle_gamma   90.00
#
_symmetry.space_group_name_H-M   'P 1'
#
loop_
_entity.id
_entity.type
_entity.pdbx_description
1 polymer ?
#
loop_
_entity_poly.entity_id
_entity_poly.type
_entity_poly.pdbx_seq_one_letter_code
_entity_poly.pdbx_strand_id
1 'polypeptide(L)' 'MMQLITWLLRLIIFVGLVCFSMINSENITLNYYHDRSLELPLSVVLLFFFGLGVVLTLITAPSKTAAKK' A
#
# COMPACT_ATOMS: atom_id res chain seq x y z
N MET A 1 4.83 26.34 -4.74
CA MET A 1 5.06 25.92 -3.33
C MET A 1 4.34 24.60 -3.00
N MET A 2 3.02 24.48 -3.22
CA MET A 2 2.25 23.25 -2.94
C MET A 2 2.74 22.00 -3.70
N GLN A 3 3.14 22.13 -4.96
CA GLN A 3 3.67 20.99 -5.74
C GLN A 3 4.96 20.40 -5.16
N LEU A 4 5.82 21.25 -4.60
CA LEU A 4 7.09 20.85 -4.01
C LEU A 4 6.83 20.08 -2.70
N ILE A 5 5.87 20.56 -1.90
CA ILE A 5 5.38 19.85 -0.69
C ILE A 5 4.78 18.49 -1.07
N THR A 6 3.94 18.43 -2.11
CA THR A 6 3.36 17.16 -2.57
C THR A 6 4.42 16.18 -3.05
N TRP A 7 5.42 16.66 -3.79
CA TRP A 7 6.54 15.83 -4.24
C TRP A 7 7.37 15.30 -3.07
N LEU A 8 7.67 16.15 -2.11
CA LEU A 8 8.44 15.77 -0.92
C LEU A 8 7.67 14.73 -0.09
N LEU A 9 6.37 14.93 0.11
CA LEU A 9 5.52 13.96 0.80
C LEU A 9 5.53 12.60 0.09
N ARG A 10 5.40 12.58 -1.23
CA ARG A 10 5.48 11.33 -2.02
C ARG A 10 6.82 10.64 -1.85
N LEU A 11 7.92 11.39 -1.86
CA LEU A 11 9.25 10.84 -1.65
C LEU A 11 9.39 10.25 -0.25
N ILE A 12 8.94 10.95 0.80
CA ILE A 12 8.96 10.47 2.18
C ILE A 12 8.18 9.17 2.32
N ILE A 13 6.97 9.11 1.76
CA ILE A 13 6.15 7.89 1.77
C ILE A 13 6.90 6.77 1.05
N PHE A 14 7.44 7.03 -0.14
CA PHE A 14 8.17 6.02 -0.92
C PHE A 14 9.37 5.46 -0.15
N VAL A 15 10.24 6.33 0.37
CA VAL A 15 11.40 5.91 1.17
C VAL A 15 10.95 5.15 2.42
N GLY A 16 9.89 5.61 3.09
CA GLY A 16 9.31 4.92 4.23
C GLY A 16 8.85 3.50 3.90
N LEU A 17 8.17 3.30 2.77
CA LEU A 17 7.74 1.98 2.31
C LEU A 17 8.92 1.07 1.94
N VAL A 18 9.98 1.62 1.33
CA VAL A 18 11.21 0.86 1.02
C VAL A 18 11.90 0.41 2.30
N CYS A 19 12.15 1.32 3.25
CA CYS A 19 12.76 0.99 4.53
C CYS A 19 11.91 -0.01 5.31
N PHE A 20 10.59 0.16 5.32
CA PHE A 20 9.66 -0.78 5.91
C PHE A 20 9.80 -2.17 5.27
N SER A 21 9.91 -2.24 3.95
CA SER A 21 10.10 -3.50 3.23
C SER A 21 11.41 -4.18 3.61
N MET A 22 12.50 -3.43 3.66
CA MET A 22 13.82 -3.95 4.00
C MET A 22 13.86 -4.52 5.43
N ILE A 23 13.33 -3.78 6.41
CA ILE A 23 13.36 -4.19 7.82
C ILE A 23 12.42 -5.38 8.05
N ASN A 24 11.29 -5.44 7.34
CA ASN A 24 10.28 -6.49 7.48
C ASN A 24 10.34 -7.51 6.33
N SER A 25 11.56 -7.89 5.93
CA SER A 25 11.81 -8.91 4.91
C SER A 25 11.79 -10.35 5.46
N GLU A 26 11.59 -10.52 6.77
CA GLU A 26 11.46 -11.84 7.38
C GLU A 26 10.15 -12.53 6.93
N ASN A 27 10.27 -13.82 6.58
CA ASN A 27 9.15 -14.62 6.13
C ASN A 27 8.21 -14.94 7.30
N ILE A 28 6.92 -14.74 7.04
CA ILE A 28 5.84 -15.17 7.91
C ILE A 28 5.00 -16.25 7.22
N THR A 29 4.40 -17.13 8.00
CA THR A 29 3.48 -18.15 7.49
C THR A 29 2.05 -17.62 7.52
N LEU A 30 1.45 -17.48 6.35
CA LEU A 30 0.02 -17.20 6.20
C LEU A 30 -0.74 -18.52 6.16
N ASN A 31 -1.61 -18.74 7.13
CA ASN A 31 -2.46 -19.92 7.16
C ASN A 31 -3.79 -19.62 6.46
N TYR A 32 -4.11 -20.40 5.45
CA TYR A 32 -5.37 -20.35 4.71
C TYR A 32 -6.23 -21.56 5.04
N TYR A 33 -7.48 -21.52 4.57
CA TYR A 33 -8.38 -22.65 4.64
C TYR A 33 -7.78 -23.88 3.91
N HIS A 34 -8.17 -25.08 4.36
CA HIS A 34 -7.75 -26.35 3.77
C HIS A 34 -6.28 -26.74 4.01
N ASP A 35 -5.74 -26.41 5.20
CA ASP A 35 -4.36 -26.71 5.62
C ASP A 35 -3.29 -26.16 4.65
N ARG A 36 -3.64 -25.12 3.89
CA ARG A 36 -2.72 -24.45 2.98
C ARG A 36 -2.01 -23.34 3.73
N SER A 37 -0.70 -23.42 3.81
CA SER A 37 0.15 -22.34 4.29
C SER A 37 0.96 -21.73 3.15
N LEU A 38 1.21 -20.43 3.24
CA LEU A 38 2.05 -19.70 2.28
C LEU A 38 3.06 -18.86 3.05
N GLU A 39 4.33 -19.02 2.72
CA GLU A 39 5.40 -18.24 3.35
C GLU A 39 5.76 -17.05 2.47
N LEU A 40 5.59 -15.85 3.01
CA LEU A 40 5.90 -14.59 2.36
C LEU A 40 6.49 -13.61 3.37
N PRO A 41 7.34 -12.66 2.96
CA PRO A 41 7.78 -11.58 3.83
C PRO A 41 6.59 -10.78 4.36
N LEU A 42 6.62 -10.42 5.65
CA LEU A 42 5.57 -9.58 6.28
C LEU A 42 5.30 -8.30 5.46
N SER A 43 6.38 -7.68 5.00
CA SER A 43 6.33 -6.49 4.15
C SER A 43 5.50 -6.68 2.89
N VAL A 44 5.68 -7.80 2.18
CA VAL A 44 4.94 -8.10 0.94
C VAL A 44 3.45 -8.19 1.22
N VAL A 45 3.06 -8.88 2.30
CA VAL A 45 1.65 -9.04 2.68
C VAL A 45 1.03 -7.68 2.99
N LEU A 46 1.67 -6.88 3.83
CA LEU A 46 1.12 -5.59 4.26
C LEU A 46 1.03 -4.59 3.11
N LEU A 47 2.07 -4.52 2.27
CA LEU A 47 2.09 -3.64 1.10
C LEU A 47 1.04 -4.06 0.06
N PHE A 48 0.79 -5.36 -0.10
CA PHE A 48 -0.24 -5.87 -0.99
C PHE A 48 -1.64 -5.42 -0.57
N PHE A 49 -2.02 -5.61 0.71
CA PHE A 49 -3.32 -5.16 1.20
C PHE A 49 -3.46 -3.64 1.19
N PHE A 50 -2.39 -2.90 1.51
CA PHE A 50 -2.38 -1.45 1.38
C PHE A 50 -2.62 -1.01 -0.07
N GLY A 51 -1.91 -1.60 -1.03
CA GLY A 51 -2.08 -1.33 -2.46
C GLY A 51 -3.48 -1.66 -2.95
N LEU A 52 -4.05 -2.79 -2.52
CA LEU A 52 -5.45 -3.14 -2.81
C LEU A 52 -6.42 -2.09 -2.26
N GLY A 53 -6.24 -1.62 -1.02
CA GLY A 53 -7.07 -0.57 -0.45
C GLY A 53 -7.01 0.74 -1.24
N VAL A 54 -5.82 1.11 -1.73
CA VAL A 54 -5.64 2.28 -2.61
C VAL A 54 -6.40 2.08 -3.93
N VAL A 55 -6.24 0.92 -4.59
CA VAL A 55 -6.96 0.60 -5.83
C VAL A 55 -8.48 0.65 -5.61
N LEU A 56 -8.97 0.02 -4.54
CA LEU A 56 -10.39 0.04 -4.16
C LEU A 56 -10.89 1.47 -3.94
N THR A 57 -10.10 2.31 -3.28
CA THR A 57 -10.44 3.73 -3.09
C THR A 57 -10.51 4.45 -4.44
N LEU A 58 -9.54 4.24 -5.33
CA LEU A 58 -9.52 4.89 -6.65
C LEU A 58 -10.72 4.51 -7.53
N ILE A 59 -11.20 3.28 -7.46
CA ILE A 59 -12.37 2.84 -8.25
C ILE A 59 -13.71 3.22 -7.62
N THR A 60 -13.79 3.36 -6.30
CA THR A 60 -15.05 3.65 -5.58
C THR A 60 -15.22 5.11 -5.18
N ALA A 61 -14.14 5.88 -5.11
CA ALA A 61 -14.20 7.27 -4.66
C ALA A 61 -15.09 8.09 -5.61
N PRO A 62 -16.05 8.86 -5.08
CA PRO A 62 -16.90 9.69 -5.89
C PRO A 62 -16.04 10.70 -6.65
N SER A 63 -16.15 10.71 -7.98
CA SER A 63 -15.42 11.67 -8.79
C SER A 63 -15.83 13.10 -8.39
N LYS A 64 -14.88 13.91 -7.92
CA LYS A 64 -15.11 15.35 -7.69
C LYS A 64 -15.39 16.13 -8.98
N THR A 65 -15.48 15.46 -10.12
CA THR A 65 -15.83 16.03 -11.42
C THR A 65 -17.32 16.39 -11.53
N ALA A 66 -18.21 15.82 -10.71
CA ALA A 66 -19.64 16.10 -10.77
C ALA A 66 -20.10 17.35 -9.98
N ALA A 67 -19.26 17.93 -9.11
CA ALA A 67 -19.62 19.08 -8.27
C ALA A 67 -19.31 20.45 -8.91
N LYS A 68 -19.20 20.50 -10.25
CA LYS A 68 -18.90 21.72 -11.02
C LYS A 68 -19.80 21.86 -12.26
N LYS A 69 -21.08 21.52 -12.11
CA LYS A 69 -22.14 21.92 -13.03
C LYS A 69 -23.19 22.71 -12.27
#